data_AF-A0A1V5N5M8-F1
#
_entry.id   AF-A0A1V5N5M8-F1
#
_cell.length_a   1.000
_cell.length_b   1.000
_cell.length_c   1.000
_cell.angle_alpha   90.00
_cell.angle_beta   90.00
_cell.angle_gamma   90.00
#
_symmetry.space_group_name_H-M   'P 1'
#
loop_
_entity.id
_entity.type
_entity.pdbx_description
1 polymer ?
#
loop_
_entity_poly.entity_id
_entity_poly.type
_entity_poly.pdbx_seq_one_letter_code
_entity_poly.pdbx_strand_id
1 'polypeptide(L)'
;MESSPQSGNKDIVPIAIPGIHDKFYVYLKSLLKNFSTPLILDMGAGHGYLVKKLFNNGYHVQAADLYPEFIIATKYPVSEPT
;
A
#
# COMPACT_ATOMS: atom_id res chain seq x y z
N MET A 1 -26.65 -15.04 -18.35
CA MET A 1 -25.26 -15.53 -18.26
C MET A 1 -24.46 -14.45 -17.57
N GLU A 2 -24.34 -14.53 -16.25
CA GLU A 2 -23.52 -13.60 -15.47
C GLU A 2 -22.05 -13.99 -15.66
N SER A 3 -21.26 -13.11 -16.24
CA SER A 3 -19.82 -13.28 -16.36
C SER A 3 -19.19 -13.19 -14.97
N SER A 4 -18.54 -14.27 -14.53
CA SER A 4 -17.77 -14.36 -13.29
C SER A 4 -16.75 -13.21 -13.18
N PRO A 5 -16.50 -12.65 -11.98
CA PRO A 5 -15.48 -11.62 -11.81
C PRO A 5 -14.11 -12.25 -12.10
N GLN A 6 -13.44 -11.71 -13.12
CA GLN A 6 -12.11 -12.15 -13.55
C GLN A 6 -11.12 -11.98 -12.40
N SER A 7 -10.71 -13.08 -11.78
CA SER A 7 -9.54 -13.13 -10.88
C SER A 7 -8.26 -13.04 -11.71
N GLY A 8 -8.05 -11.89 -12.34
CA GLY A 8 -6.75 -11.56 -12.92
C GLY A 8 -5.81 -11.25 -11.77
N ASN A 9 -4.72 -12.00 -11.66
CA ASN A 9 -3.54 -11.61 -10.89
C ASN A 9 -2.98 -10.32 -11.53
N LYS A 10 -3.65 -9.18 -11.29
CA LYS A 10 -3.23 -7.87 -11.76
C LYS A 10 -2.08 -7.48 -10.85
N ASP A 11 -0.87 -7.74 -11.31
CA ASP A 11 0.33 -7.27 -10.63
C ASP A 11 0.17 -5.78 -10.34
N ILE A 12 0.30 -5.42 -9.07
CA ILE A 12 0.25 -4.03 -8.63
C ILE A 12 1.50 -3.35 -9.17
N VAL A 13 1.35 -2.67 -10.30
CA VAL A 13 2.42 -1.91 -10.95
C VAL A 13 2.34 -0.43 -10.58
N PRO A 14 3.47 0.28 -10.52
CA PRO A 14 3.46 1.73 -10.35
C PRO A 14 2.72 2.39 -11.53
N ILE A 15 1.64 3.13 -11.24
CA ILE A 15 0.92 3.94 -12.24
C ILE A 15 1.60 5.32 -12.40
N ALA A 16 2.23 5.80 -11.33
CA ALA A 16 2.90 7.10 -11.28
C ALA A 16 4.26 7.08 -12.01
N ILE A 17 4.99 8.19 -11.92
CA ILE A 17 6.34 8.35 -12.47
C ILE A 17 7.19 7.11 -12.12
N PRO A 18 7.78 6.40 -13.12
CA PRO A 18 8.57 5.21 -12.86
C PRO A 18 9.63 5.44 -11.78
N GLY A 19 9.63 4.57 -10.76
CA GLY A 19 10.58 4.61 -9.64
C GLY A 19 10.29 5.66 -8.55
N ILE A 20 9.23 6.47 -8.65
CA ILE A 20 8.94 7.50 -7.64
C ILE A 20 8.68 6.90 -6.25
N HIS A 21 7.90 5.82 -6.19
CA HIS A 21 7.62 5.12 -4.93
C HIS A 21 8.89 4.56 -4.29
N ASP A 22 9.86 4.11 -5.10
CA ASP A 22 11.11 3.56 -4.56
C ASP A 22 12.00 4.66 -3.98
N LYS A 23 12.13 5.79 -4.68
CA LYS A 23 12.86 6.96 -4.16
C LYS A 23 12.20 7.53 -2.90
N PHE A 24 10.87 7.69 -2.92
CA PHE A 24 10.12 8.17 -1.77
C PHE A 24 10.25 7.21 -0.58
N TYR A 25 10.19 5.90 -0.83
CA TYR A 25 10.33 4.89 0.22
C TYR A 25 11.68 4.97 0.95
N VAL A 26 12.78 5.28 0.26
CA VAL A 26 14.10 5.47 0.90
C VAL A 26 14.05 6.65 1.87
N TYR A 27 13.49 7.78 1.43
CA TYR A 27 13.31 8.97 2.28
C TYR A 27 12.40 8.66 3.48
N LEU A 28 11.22 8.08 3.23
CA LEU A 28 10.27 7.71 4.27
C LEU A 28 10.89 6.75 5.29
N LYS A 29 11.61 5.72 4.85
CA LYS A 29 12.29 4.78 5.75
C LYS A 29 13.31 5.48 6.66
N SER A 30 14.01 6.50 6.16
CA SER A 30 14.91 7.31 7.00
C SER A 30 14.14 8.10 8.06
N LEU A 31 12.99 8.67 7.70
CA LEU A 31 12.13 9.42 8.62
C LEU A 31 11.51 8.51 9.69
N LEU A 32 11.05 7.32 9.30
CA LEU A 32 10.39 6.36 10.18
C LEU A 32 11.30 5.80 11.29
N LYS A 33 12.63 5.84 11.12
CA LYS A 33 13.59 5.43 12.17
C LYS A 33 13.47 6.27 13.46
N ASN A 34 12.88 7.46 13.38
CA ASN A 34 12.68 8.33 14.53
C ASN A 34 11.43 7.97 15.35
N PHE A 35 10.71 6.92 14.97
CA PHE A 35 9.47 6.47 15.61
C PHE A 35 9.61 5.00 16.03
N SER A 36 9.15 4.65 17.23
CA SER A 36 9.19 3.28 17.75
C SER A 36 8.19 2.35 17.04
N THR A 37 6.96 2.82 16.84
CA THR A 37 5.86 2.06 16.22
C THR A 37 4.99 2.98 15.35
N PRO A 38 5.47 3.39 14.17
CA PRO A 38 4.75 4.34 13.34
C PRO A 38 3.45 3.74 12.76
N LEU A 39 2.37 4.51 12.85
CA LEU A 39 1.12 4.28 12.14
C LEU A 39 1.12 5.13 10.86
N ILE A 40 0.89 4.52 9.70
CA ILE A 40 1.02 5.18 8.40
C ILE A 40 -0.34 5.19 7.71
N LEU A 41 -0.74 6.35 7.17
CA LEU A 41 -1.90 6.49 6.29
C LEU A 41 -1.44 6.92 4.90
N ASP A 42 -1.65 6.06 3.90
CA ASP A 42 -1.37 6.35 2.49
C ASP A 42 -2.63 6.93 1.81
N MET A 43 -2.58 8.23 1.50
CA MET A 43 -3.69 8.99 0.92
C MET A 43 -3.52 9.10 -0.60
N GLY A 44 -4.55 8.72 -1.36
CA GLY A 44 -4.43 8.57 -2.81
C GLY A 44 -3.62 7.32 -3.16
N ALA A 45 -3.87 6.22 -2.45
CA ALA A 45 -3.10 4.98 -2.54
C ALA A 45 -3.14 4.31 -3.93
N GLY A 46 -4.12 4.67 -4.77
CA GLY A 46 -4.37 4.06 -6.07
C GLY A 46 -4.45 2.54 -5.96
N HIS A 47 -3.68 1.84 -6.79
CA HIS A 47 -3.60 0.36 -6.76
C HIS A 47 -2.88 -0.22 -5.52
N GLY A 48 -2.36 0.61 -4.61
CA GLY A 48 -1.75 0.17 -3.36
C GLY A 48 -0.32 -0.35 -3.48
N TYR A 49 0.47 0.14 -4.45
CA TYR A 49 1.88 -0.25 -4.59
C TYR A 49 2.71 0.08 -3.35
N LEU A 50 2.63 1.34 -2.89
CA LEU A 50 3.35 1.81 -1.71
C LEU A 50 2.81 1.13 -0.45
N VAL A 51 1.48 1.01 -0.31
CA VAL A 51 0.80 0.26 0.76
C VAL A 51 1.35 -1.16 0.88
N LYS A 52 1.37 -1.94 -0.22
CA LYS A 52 1.91 -3.31 -0.22
C LYS A 52 3.38 -3.34 0.18
N LYS A 53 4.18 -2.38 -0.29
CA LYS A 53 5.59 -2.27 0.07
C LYS A 53 5.76 -2.01 1.57
N LEU A 54 4.99 -1.09 2.15
CA LEU A 54 5.03 -0.76 3.57
C LEU A 54 4.59 -1.97 4.43
N PHE A 55 3.47 -2.60 4.09
CA PHE A 55 2.98 -3.79 4.78
C PHE A 55 4.02 -4.93 4.76
N ASN A 56 4.60 -5.23 3.59
CA ASN A 56 5.63 -6.27 3.45
C ASN A 56 6.92 -5.97 4.23
N ASN A 57 7.15 -4.72 4.65
CA ASN A 57 8.29 -4.33 5.48
C ASN A 57 7.92 -4.22 6.97
N GLY A 58 6.75 -4.73 7.38
CA GLY A 58 6.32 -4.80 8.78
C GLY A 58 5.74 -3.51 9.34
N TYR A 59 5.40 -2.53 8.48
CA TYR A 59 4.77 -1.30 8.94
C TYR A 59 3.26 -1.48 9.13
N HIS A 60 2.72 -0.83 10.17
CA HIS A 60 1.28 -0.68 10.32
C HIS A 60 0.81 0.44 9.38
N VAL A 61 0.18 0.04 8.28
CA VAL A 61 -0.26 0.96 7.21
C VAL A 61 -1.75 0.79 6.93
N GLN A 62 -2.44 1.92 6.76
CA GLN A 62 -3.79 2.04 6.23
C GLN A 62 -3.76 2.82 4.93
N ALA A 63 -4.79 2.65 4.11
CA ALA A 63 -4.87 3.25 2.79
C ALA A 63 -6.25 3.89 2.60
N ALA A 64 -6.26 5.06 1.97
CA ALA A 64 -7.47 5.74 1.54
C ALA A 64 -7.29 6.24 0.11
N ASP A 65 -8.34 6.16 -0.69
CA ASP A 65 -8.37 6.66 -2.07
C ASP A 65 -9.77 7.19 -2.36
N LEU A 66 -9.87 8.08 -3.35
CA LEU A 66 -11.15 8.60 -3.83
C LEU A 66 -12.02 7.48 -4.43
N TYR A 67 -11.38 6.47 -5.00
CA TYR A 67 -12.03 5.32 -5.62
C TYR A 67 -11.62 4.04 -4.87
N PRO A 68 -12.39 3.60 -3.85
CA PRO A 68 -12.05 2.43 -3.03
C PRO A 68 -11.80 1.15 -3.81
N GLU A 69 -12.41 1.00 -4.98
CA GLU A 69 -12.25 -0.12 -5.91
C GLU A 69 -10.82 -0.27 -6.45
N PHE A 70 -10.00 0.79 -6.42
CA PHE A 70 -8.59 0.71 -6.80
C PHE A 70 -7.73 0.13 -5.70
N ILE A 71 -8.17 0.16 -4.43
CA ILE A 71 -7.37 -0.34 -3.32
C ILE A 71 -7.45 -1.87 -3.27
N ILE A 72 -6.59 -2.52 -4.05
CA ILE A 72 -6.41 -3.99 -4.05
C ILE A 72 -5.88 -4.47 -2.68
N ALA A 73 -5.24 -3.57 -1.92
CA ALA A 73 -4.59 -3.83 -0.63
C ALA A 73 -5.53 -3.83 0.61
N THR A 74 -6.85 -3.70 0.47
CA THR A 74 -7.79 -3.58 1.61
C THR A 74 -7.96 -4.84 2.47
N LYS A 75 -7.28 -5.95 2.16
CA LYS A 75 -7.41 -7.24 2.88
C LYS A 75 -6.18 -7.64 3.70
N TYR A 76 -5.30 -6.70 4.07
CA TYR A 76 -4.20 -7.04 4.95
C TYR A 76 -4.67 -7.03 6.41
N PRO A 77 -4.61 -8.17 7.13
CA PRO A 77 -5.01 -8.20 8.52
C PRO A 77 -4.11 -7.25 9.31
N VAL A 78 -4.73 -6.38 10.10
CA VAL A 78 -4.04 -5.66 11.15
C VAL A 78 -3.58 -6.74 12.14
N SER A 79 -2.31 -7.15 12.09
CA SER A 79 -1.77 -7.97 13.16
C SER A 79 -1.75 -7.10 14.40
N GLU A 80 -2.46 -7.52 15.45
CA GLU A 80 -2.40 -6.86 16.75
C GLU A 80 -0.93 -6.79 17.20
N PRO A 81 -0.48 -5.64 17.72
CA PRO A 81 0.88 -5.52 18.23
C PRO A 81 1.05 -6.50 19.39
N THR A 82 2.00 -7.43 19.26
CA THR A 82 2.52 -8.26 20.36
C THR A 82 3.36 -7.44 21.31
#